data_AF-A0A2J6HD39-F1
#
_entry.id   AF-A0A2J6HD39-F1
#
_cell.length_a   1.000
_cell.length_b   1.000
_cell.length_c   1.000
_cell.angle_alpha   90.00
_cell.angle_beta   90.00
_cell.angle_gamma   90.00
#
_symmetry.space_group_name_H-M   'P 1'
#
loop_
_entity.id
_entity.type
_entity.pdbx_description
1 polymer ?
#
loop_
_entity_poly.entity_id
_entity_poly.type
_entity_poly.pdbx_seq_one_letter_code
_entity_poly.pdbx_strand_id
1 'polypeptide(L)'
;MSDLPQGSGPGFPVGKSKSRCGKNHNQCQNPNTVIGQNLRFLTQYKSEYQRQAENEISVIEYLQAFLQHLLYFWQCKITQMQLFYVPELINGSIEPDDMEMRHLKVLRKKEGDTIRICDGKGSYSDATILSLEKRSVTLQVNEIYQVPNRKPELILAVSPLKNADRFEWMLEKCTELGVSKIIPIICERTESPLRKMDRMQRILRSATMQSLQYHLPELAEPMQFSEISKLDLPDQKLIAWCEGDNRTEIPEVLQSKKDAIILIGPEGDFTADEVDSTLKLGFQAISLGANRLRTETAGVYAAAAFYMKNS
;
A
#
# COMPACT_ATOMS: atom_id res chain seq x y z
N MET A 1 55.13 23.37 23.14
CA MET A 1 54.58 22.17 23.80
C MET A 1 53.07 22.28 23.61
N SER A 2 52.37 21.45 22.85
CA SER A 2 52.68 20.24 22.10
C SER A 2 51.43 19.96 21.26
N ASP A 3 51.66 19.49 20.05
CA ASP A 3 50.68 19.15 19.01
C ASP A 3 49.59 18.16 19.45
N LEU A 4 48.40 18.32 18.88
CA LEU A 4 47.41 17.25 18.71
C LEU A 4 46.96 17.24 17.23
N PRO A 5 47.07 16.10 16.52
CA PRO A 5 46.81 16.02 15.09
C PRO A 5 45.32 15.87 14.76
N GLN A 6 44.87 16.56 13.71
CA GLN A 6 43.58 16.38 13.06
C GLN A 6 43.61 15.09 12.23
N GLY A 7 42.74 14.13 12.54
CA GLY A 7 42.53 12.92 11.75
C GLY A 7 41.65 13.20 10.53
N SER A 8 42.23 13.02 9.34
CA SER A 8 41.54 13.02 8.05
C SER A 8 40.91 11.64 7.79
N GLY A 9 39.59 11.57 7.74
CA GLY A 9 38.86 10.40 7.22
C GLY A 9 38.94 10.31 5.68
N PRO A 10 38.85 9.10 5.09
CA PRO A 10 38.94 8.94 3.64
C PRO A 10 37.70 9.52 2.94
N GLY A 11 37.92 10.55 2.13
CA GLY A 11 36.91 11.19 1.31
C GLY A 11 36.47 10.33 0.13
N PHE A 12 35.16 10.24 -0.09
CA PHE A 12 34.56 9.63 -1.28
C PHE A 12 34.82 10.49 -2.53
N PRO A 13 35.25 9.92 -3.68
CA PRO A 13 35.45 10.68 -4.89
C PRO A 13 34.10 11.03 -5.55
N VAL A 14 33.75 12.31 -5.55
CA VAL A 14 32.63 12.87 -6.34
C VAL A 14 33.08 12.96 -7.80
N GLY A 15 32.73 11.96 -8.59
CA GLY A 15 32.92 11.97 -10.04
C GLY A 15 31.98 12.98 -10.71
N LYS A 16 32.55 14.07 -11.25
CA LYS A 16 31.85 14.99 -12.16
C LYS A 16 31.73 14.34 -13.54
N SER A 17 30.51 14.07 -14.00
CA SER A 17 30.22 13.87 -15.44
C SER A 17 29.16 14.87 -15.90
N LYS A 18 29.59 15.90 -16.63
CA LYS A 18 28.71 16.67 -17.53
C LYS A 18 28.59 15.88 -18.83
N SER A 19 27.38 15.52 -19.24
CA SER A 19 27.07 15.30 -20.65
C SER A 19 25.61 15.64 -20.95
N ARG A 20 25.42 16.64 -21.80
CA ARG A 20 24.17 16.93 -22.51
C ARG A 20 23.83 15.77 -23.44
N CYS A 21 22.60 15.25 -23.36
CA CYS A 21 21.81 14.71 -24.48
C CYS A 21 20.39 14.50 -23.91
N GLY A 22 19.31 15.11 -24.40
CA GLY A 22 18.83 15.01 -25.77
C GLY A 22 17.75 13.93 -25.81
N LYS A 23 16.48 14.36 -25.94
CA LYS A 23 15.24 13.61 -26.18
C LYS A 23 15.43 12.14 -26.63
N ASN A 24 14.96 11.18 -25.81
CA ASN A 24 14.26 9.93 -26.18
C ASN A 24 14.18 8.97 -24.97
N HIS A 25 13.00 8.86 -24.36
CA HIS A 25 12.75 8.07 -23.13
C HIS A 25 12.41 6.58 -23.39
N ASN A 26 12.86 5.99 -24.51
CA ASN A 26 12.39 4.66 -24.94
C ASN A 26 13.50 3.64 -25.29
N GLN A 27 14.73 3.83 -24.80
CA GLN A 27 15.77 2.81 -24.92
C GLN A 27 16.55 2.70 -23.62
N CYS A 28 16.06 1.90 -22.66
CA CYS A 28 16.89 1.33 -21.58
C CYS A 28 16.12 0.34 -20.71
N GLN A 29 15.45 -0.67 -21.28
CA GLN A 29 14.97 -1.82 -20.50
C GLN A 29 15.05 -3.09 -21.34
N ASN A 30 16.28 -3.56 -21.58
CA ASN A 30 16.51 -4.94 -21.99
C ASN A 30 16.97 -5.71 -20.73
N PRO A 31 16.20 -6.73 -20.26
CA PRO A 31 16.52 -7.47 -19.04
C PRO A 31 17.89 -8.17 -19.10
N ASN A 32 18.40 -8.51 -20.29
CA ASN A 32 19.74 -9.05 -20.45
C ASN A 32 20.84 -8.03 -20.12
N THR A 33 20.57 -6.73 -20.22
CA THR A 33 21.54 -5.67 -19.90
C THR A 33 21.61 -5.40 -18.40
N VAL A 34 20.49 -5.52 -17.68
CA VAL A 34 20.45 -5.37 -16.21
C VAL A 34 21.05 -6.61 -15.54
N ILE A 35 20.73 -7.81 -16.04
CA ILE A 35 21.37 -9.05 -15.59
C ILE A 35 22.88 -9.01 -15.90
N GLY A 36 23.28 -8.53 -17.08
CA GLY A 36 24.69 -8.36 -17.45
C GLY A 36 25.43 -7.31 -16.62
N GLN A 37 24.78 -6.21 -16.24
CA GLN A 37 25.34 -5.19 -15.34
C GLN A 37 25.44 -5.74 -13.91
N ASN A 38 24.43 -6.45 -13.42
CA ASN A 38 24.45 -7.07 -12.09
C ASN A 38 25.47 -8.22 -12.00
N LEU A 39 25.65 -9.01 -13.05
CA LEU A 39 26.72 -10.00 -13.12
C LEU A 39 28.09 -9.32 -13.11
N ARG A 40 28.30 -8.23 -13.86
CA ARG A 40 29.56 -7.48 -13.81
C ARG A 40 29.82 -6.86 -12.43
N PHE A 41 28.79 -6.36 -11.76
CA PHE A 41 28.88 -5.90 -10.37
C PHE A 41 29.23 -7.03 -9.40
N LEU A 42 28.64 -8.22 -9.55
CA LEU A 42 28.97 -9.40 -8.75
C LEU A 42 30.40 -9.91 -9.02
N THR A 43 30.88 -9.87 -10.26
CA THR A 43 32.27 -10.25 -10.60
C THR A 43 33.28 -9.22 -10.10
N GLN A 44 32.93 -7.93 -10.13
CA GLN A 44 33.77 -6.85 -9.61
C GLN A 44 33.81 -6.84 -8.07
N TYR A 45 32.69 -7.17 -7.42
CA TYR A 45 32.66 -7.44 -5.97
C TYR A 45 33.50 -8.65 -5.60
N LYS A 46 33.43 -9.73 -6.39
CA LYS A 46 34.24 -10.93 -6.16
C LYS A 46 35.75 -10.65 -6.24
N SER A 47 36.19 -9.76 -7.13
CA SER A 47 37.61 -9.38 -7.27
C SER A 47 38.07 -8.36 -6.22
N GLU A 48 37.20 -7.45 -5.77
CA GLU A 48 37.49 -6.56 -4.63
C GLU A 48 37.52 -7.32 -3.29
N TYR A 49 36.68 -8.34 -3.11
CA TYR A 49 36.69 -9.20 -1.91
C TYR A 49 37.83 -10.23 -1.89
N GLN A 50 38.25 -10.75 -3.05
CA GLN A 50 39.47 -11.57 -3.13
C GLN A 50 40.73 -10.80 -2.73
N ARG A 51 40.71 -9.46 -2.83
CA ARG A 51 41.76 -8.58 -2.30
C ARG A 51 41.60 -8.26 -0.80
N GLN A 52 40.40 -8.40 -0.23
CA GLN A 52 40.15 -8.17 1.20
C GLN A 52 40.27 -9.44 2.06
N ALA A 53 40.41 -10.62 1.45
CA ALA A 53 40.73 -11.88 2.13
C ALA A 53 42.14 -11.90 2.79
N GLU A 54 42.93 -10.83 2.65
CA GLU A 54 44.16 -10.61 3.42
C GLU A 54 43.92 -9.99 4.81
N ASN A 55 42.69 -9.53 5.10
CA ASN A 55 42.28 -9.10 6.44
C ASN A 55 41.26 -10.09 7.00
N GLU A 56 41.42 -10.48 8.27
CA GLU A 56 40.57 -11.43 9.02
C GLU A 56 39.12 -10.95 9.15
N ILE A 57 38.36 -10.90 8.06
CA ILE A 57 36.90 -10.82 8.10
C ILE A 57 36.40 -12.20 8.55
N SER A 58 35.68 -12.26 9.67
CA SER A 58 35.22 -13.55 10.17
C SER A 58 34.21 -14.15 9.19
N VAL A 59 34.21 -15.47 9.05
CA VAL A 59 33.24 -16.22 8.21
C VAL A 59 31.78 -15.83 8.52
N ILE A 60 31.50 -15.37 9.74
CA ILE A 60 30.17 -14.92 10.19
C ILE A 60 29.76 -13.61 9.52
N GLU A 61 30.66 -12.61 9.42
CA GLU A 61 30.37 -11.33 8.77
C GLU A 61 30.12 -11.52 7.26
N TYR A 62 30.86 -12.46 6.65
CA TYR A 62 30.65 -12.86 5.26
C TYR A 62 29.27 -13.47 5.02
N LEU A 63 28.84 -14.41 5.87
CA LEU A 63 27.52 -15.03 5.76
C LEU A 63 26.40 -14.03 6.02
N GLN A 64 26.56 -13.09 6.94
CA GLN A 64 25.59 -12.02 7.19
C GLN A 64 25.44 -11.09 5.98
N ALA A 65 26.55 -10.63 5.39
CA ALA A 65 26.50 -9.78 4.19
C ALA A 65 25.87 -10.51 2.99
N PHE A 66 26.18 -11.80 2.82
CA PHE A 66 25.60 -12.63 1.76
C PHE A 66 24.09 -12.86 1.96
N LEU A 67 23.65 -13.14 3.19
CA LEU A 67 22.21 -13.24 3.53
C LEU A 67 21.49 -11.91 3.31
N GLN A 68 22.08 -10.78 3.69
CA GLN A 68 21.53 -9.45 3.45
C GLN A 68 21.37 -9.17 1.95
N HIS A 69 22.35 -9.57 1.13
CA HIS A 69 22.27 -9.46 -0.33
C HIS A 69 21.25 -10.40 -0.95
N LEU A 70 21.11 -11.63 -0.45
CA LEU A 70 20.07 -12.55 -0.89
C LEU A 70 18.68 -12.03 -0.52
N LEU A 71 18.50 -11.49 0.69
CA LEU A 71 17.29 -10.80 1.13
C LEU A 71 16.98 -9.61 0.23
N TYR A 72 17.97 -8.75 -0.03
CA TYR A 72 17.81 -7.61 -0.93
C TYR A 72 17.46 -8.05 -2.36
N PHE A 73 18.13 -9.06 -2.90
CA PHE A 73 17.86 -9.59 -4.23
C PHE A 73 16.47 -10.23 -4.31
N TRP A 74 16.07 -10.98 -3.29
CA TRP A 74 14.73 -11.57 -3.17
C TRP A 74 13.67 -10.47 -3.04
N GLN A 75 13.92 -9.42 -2.27
CA GLN A 75 13.04 -8.27 -2.12
C GLN A 75 12.93 -7.42 -3.40
N CYS A 76 14.03 -7.25 -4.14
CA CYS A 76 14.04 -6.69 -5.49
C CYS A 76 13.26 -7.56 -6.50
N LYS A 77 13.34 -8.89 -6.38
CA LYS A 77 12.60 -9.81 -7.26
C LYS A 77 11.10 -9.79 -6.95
N ILE A 78 10.73 -9.70 -5.67
CA ILE A 78 9.34 -9.52 -5.22
C ILE A 78 8.76 -8.19 -5.70
N THR A 79 9.53 -7.10 -5.60
CA THR A 79 9.10 -5.78 -6.09
C THR A 79 9.00 -5.67 -7.60
N GLN A 80 9.51 -6.65 -8.37
CA GLN A 80 9.34 -6.76 -9.81
C GLN A 80 8.12 -7.62 -10.21
N MET A 81 7.56 -8.40 -9.29
CA MET A 81 6.40 -9.25 -9.56
C MET A 81 5.10 -8.46 -9.43
N GLN A 82 4.37 -8.40 -10.53
CA GLN A 82 3.06 -7.75 -10.59
C GLN A 82 1.98 -8.70 -10.07
N LEU A 83 1.05 -8.14 -9.30
CA LEU A 83 -0.09 -8.82 -8.72
C LEU A 83 -1.34 -8.56 -9.57
N PHE A 84 -2.13 -9.60 -9.83
CA PHE A 84 -3.37 -9.54 -10.60
C PHE A 84 -4.51 -10.17 -9.80
N TYR A 85 -5.74 -9.70 -10.01
CA TYR A 85 -6.89 -10.20 -9.27
C TYR A 85 -7.64 -11.30 -10.03
N VAL A 86 -7.88 -12.43 -9.36
CA VAL A 86 -8.72 -13.53 -9.82
C VAL A 86 -9.59 -13.98 -8.65
N PRO A 87 -10.92 -13.73 -8.66
CA PRO A 87 -11.79 -13.93 -7.50
C PRO A 87 -11.93 -15.39 -7.06
N GLU A 88 -11.70 -16.33 -7.96
CA GLU A 88 -11.79 -17.76 -7.71
C GLU A 88 -10.46 -18.44 -8.09
N LEU A 89 -9.64 -18.71 -7.08
CA LEU A 89 -8.39 -19.44 -7.27
C LEU A 89 -8.65 -20.94 -7.10
N ILE A 90 -8.46 -21.68 -8.19
CA ILE A 90 -8.49 -23.14 -8.23
C ILE A 90 -7.20 -23.65 -8.85
N ASN A 91 -6.67 -24.77 -8.34
CA ASN A 91 -5.53 -25.43 -8.97
C ASN A 91 -5.91 -25.88 -10.39
N GLY A 92 -5.05 -25.61 -11.37
CA GLY A 92 -5.34 -25.93 -12.76
C GLY A 92 -5.38 -24.70 -13.66
N SER A 93 -6.16 -24.80 -14.73
CA SER A 93 -6.29 -23.77 -15.75
C SER A 93 -7.45 -22.83 -15.44
N ILE A 94 -7.19 -21.52 -15.44
CA ILE A 94 -8.19 -20.47 -15.22
C ILE A 94 -8.12 -19.39 -16.31
N GLU A 95 -9.20 -18.66 -16.49
CA GLU A 95 -9.25 -17.45 -17.33
C GLU A 95 -9.56 -16.24 -16.44
N PRO A 96 -8.71 -15.21 -16.44
CA PRO A 96 -8.97 -14.00 -15.68
C PRO A 96 -10.06 -13.14 -16.36
N ASP A 97 -10.62 -12.19 -15.64
CA ASP A 97 -11.66 -11.33 -16.20
C ASP A 97 -11.13 -10.35 -17.27
N ASP A 98 -12.07 -9.71 -17.97
CA ASP A 98 -11.81 -8.71 -19.02
C ASP A 98 -10.86 -7.59 -18.57
N MET A 99 -10.89 -7.21 -17.29
CA MET A 99 -10.06 -6.16 -16.76
C MET A 99 -8.61 -6.62 -16.66
N GLU A 100 -8.34 -7.75 -16.01
CA GLU A 100 -6.98 -8.26 -15.90
C GLU A 100 -6.42 -8.72 -17.25
N MET A 101 -7.25 -9.28 -18.14
CA MET A 101 -6.81 -9.61 -19.50
C MET A 101 -6.26 -8.40 -20.24
N ARG A 102 -6.94 -7.25 -20.14
CA ARG A 102 -6.46 -5.99 -20.73
C ARG A 102 -5.20 -5.51 -20.03
N HIS A 103 -5.12 -5.64 -18.72
CA HIS A 103 -3.97 -5.22 -17.93
C HIS A 103 -2.70 -6.01 -18.29
N LEU A 104 -2.78 -7.34 -18.38
CA LEU A 104 -1.69 -8.22 -18.82
C LEU A 104 -1.15 -7.81 -20.21
N LYS A 105 -2.05 -7.47 -21.14
CA LYS A 105 -1.70 -7.01 -22.49
C LYS A 105 -1.03 -5.64 -22.49
N VAL A 106 -1.52 -4.69 -21.70
CA VAL A 106 -0.92 -3.35 -21.55
C VAL A 106 0.51 -3.47 -20.97
N LEU A 107 0.71 -4.40 -20.04
CA LEU A 107 2.00 -4.70 -19.44
C LEU A 107 2.91 -5.55 -20.34
N ARG A 108 2.45 -5.91 -21.54
CA ARG A 108 3.19 -6.64 -22.58
C ARG A 108 3.75 -7.98 -22.07
N LYS A 109 3.00 -8.65 -21.19
CA LYS A 109 3.30 -10.03 -20.78
C LYS A 109 3.23 -10.97 -21.98
N LYS A 110 3.88 -12.11 -21.87
CA LYS A 110 3.97 -13.14 -22.92
C LYS A 110 3.62 -14.51 -22.36
N GLU A 111 3.29 -15.41 -23.26
CA GLU A 111 3.19 -16.84 -22.95
C GLU A 111 4.51 -17.33 -22.34
N GLY A 112 4.40 -18.15 -21.30
CA GLY A 112 5.52 -18.61 -20.48
C GLY A 112 5.94 -17.66 -19.35
N ASP A 113 5.44 -16.42 -19.30
CA ASP A 113 5.73 -15.52 -18.17
C ASP A 113 5.04 -16.03 -16.89
N THR A 114 5.73 -15.87 -15.75
CA THR A 114 5.15 -16.06 -14.42
C THR A 114 4.61 -14.74 -13.89
N ILE A 115 3.38 -14.76 -13.37
CA ILE A 115 2.70 -13.64 -12.72
C ILE A 115 2.20 -14.08 -11.34
N ARG A 116 1.90 -13.13 -10.45
CA ARG A 116 1.22 -13.45 -9.20
C ARG A 116 -0.26 -13.10 -9.32
N ILE A 117 -1.11 -14.00 -8.87
CA ILE A 117 -2.56 -13.81 -8.82
C ILE A 117 -3.06 -13.94 -7.38
N CYS A 118 -4.13 -13.22 -7.03
CA CYS A 118 -4.80 -13.34 -5.73
C CYS A 118 -6.32 -13.18 -5.81
N ASP A 119 -7.03 -13.71 -4.82
CA ASP A 119 -8.50 -13.62 -4.71
C ASP A 119 -8.99 -12.40 -3.93
N GLY A 120 -8.07 -11.56 -3.44
CA GLY A 120 -8.39 -10.42 -2.59
C GLY A 120 -8.91 -10.80 -1.19
N LYS A 121 -8.81 -12.07 -0.80
CA LYS A 121 -9.26 -12.61 0.50
C LYS A 121 -8.11 -13.32 1.24
N GLY A 122 -6.87 -13.10 0.81
CA GLY A 122 -5.66 -13.68 1.40
C GLY A 122 -5.07 -14.85 0.62
N SER A 123 -5.81 -15.45 -0.32
CA SER A 123 -5.28 -16.53 -1.15
C SER A 123 -4.48 -15.95 -2.32
N TYR A 124 -3.30 -16.49 -2.59
CA TYR A 124 -2.51 -16.13 -3.76
C TYR A 124 -1.78 -17.32 -4.37
N SER A 125 -1.40 -17.20 -5.64
CA SER A 125 -0.59 -18.19 -6.33
C SER A 125 0.33 -17.53 -7.34
N ASP A 126 1.48 -18.14 -7.58
CA ASP A 126 2.29 -17.83 -8.76
C ASP A 126 1.73 -18.65 -9.93
N ALA A 127 1.28 -17.98 -10.98
CA ALA A 127 0.65 -18.59 -12.15
C ALA A 127 1.49 -18.38 -13.41
N THR A 128 1.47 -19.36 -14.31
CA THR A 128 2.15 -19.28 -15.62
C THR A 128 1.15 -18.94 -16.70
N ILE A 129 1.46 -17.99 -17.57
CA ILE A 129 0.62 -17.67 -18.73
C ILE A 129 0.78 -18.78 -19.77
N LEU A 130 -0.26 -19.60 -19.96
CA LEU A 130 -0.27 -20.67 -20.96
C LEU A 130 -0.57 -20.15 -22.35
N SER A 131 -1.52 -19.23 -22.47
CA SER A 131 -1.90 -18.60 -23.74
C SER A 131 -2.25 -17.13 -23.53
N LEU A 132 -1.91 -16.29 -24.51
CA LEU A 132 -2.24 -14.87 -24.48
C LEU A 132 -2.76 -14.40 -25.84
N GLU A 133 -4.02 -14.76 -26.13
CA GLU A 133 -4.66 -14.42 -27.40
C GLU A 133 -5.36 -13.06 -27.37
N LYS A 134 -5.88 -12.63 -28.53
CA LYS A 134 -6.58 -11.35 -28.65
C LYS A 134 -7.81 -11.25 -27.73
N ARG A 135 -8.54 -12.35 -27.51
CA ARG A 135 -9.80 -12.39 -26.76
C ARG A 135 -9.84 -13.36 -25.58
N SER A 136 -8.80 -14.16 -25.39
CA SER A 136 -8.70 -15.11 -24.28
C SER A 136 -7.32 -15.07 -23.66
N VAL A 137 -7.24 -15.39 -22.39
CA VAL A 137 -5.98 -15.59 -21.66
C VAL A 137 -6.15 -16.81 -20.78
N THR A 138 -5.19 -17.73 -20.83
CA THR A 138 -5.21 -18.91 -19.97
C THR A 138 -4.03 -18.88 -19.02
N LEU A 139 -4.31 -19.03 -17.73
CA LEU A 139 -3.31 -19.08 -16.67
C LEU A 139 -3.31 -20.48 -16.04
N GLN A 140 -2.12 -21.04 -15.85
CA GLN A 140 -1.93 -22.23 -15.03
C GLN A 140 -1.64 -21.79 -13.59
N VAL A 141 -2.58 -22.05 -12.70
CA VAL A 141 -2.42 -21.91 -11.25
C VAL A 141 -1.59 -23.07 -10.73
N ASN A 142 -0.55 -22.77 -9.96
CA ASN A 142 0.32 -23.74 -9.33
C ASN A 142 -0.21 -24.05 -7.92
N GLU A 143 0.64 -23.93 -6.91
CA GLU A 143 0.27 -24.05 -5.50
C GLU A 143 -0.39 -22.75 -5.01
N ILE A 144 -1.47 -22.89 -4.23
CA ILE A 144 -2.18 -21.78 -3.61
C ILE A 144 -1.68 -21.62 -2.18
N TYR A 145 -1.25 -20.40 -1.87
CA TYR A 145 -0.75 -19.98 -0.58
C TYR A 145 -1.78 -19.07 0.11
N GLN A 146 -1.64 -18.92 1.42
CA GLN A 146 -2.51 -18.10 2.25
C GLN A 146 -1.71 -17.03 2.99
N VAL A 147 -2.22 -15.80 2.97
CA VAL A 147 -1.75 -14.69 3.79
C VAL A 147 -2.82 -14.42 4.84
N PRO A 148 -2.48 -14.35 6.14
CA PRO A 148 -3.45 -13.99 7.15
C PRO A 148 -3.88 -12.53 7.00
N ASN A 149 -5.09 -12.20 7.47
CA ASN A 149 -5.55 -10.81 7.56
C ASN A 149 -4.52 -9.95 8.31
N ARG A 150 -4.34 -8.72 7.84
CA ARG A 150 -3.55 -7.72 8.55
C ARG A 150 -4.25 -7.39 9.87
N LYS A 151 -3.52 -7.51 10.98
CA LYS A 151 -3.94 -7.02 12.28
C LYS A 151 -2.95 -5.99 12.81
N PRO A 152 -3.43 -4.92 13.48
CA PRO A 152 -4.84 -4.59 13.66
C PRO A 152 -5.52 -4.06 12.39
N GLU A 153 -6.85 -4.13 12.36
CA GLU A 153 -7.71 -3.66 11.28
C GLU A 153 -8.17 -2.22 11.51
N LEU A 154 -8.28 -1.46 10.41
CA LEU A 154 -8.84 -0.11 10.42
C LEU A 154 -10.12 -0.07 9.62
N ILE A 155 -11.20 0.39 10.27
CA ILE A 155 -12.45 0.79 9.65
C ILE A 155 -12.43 2.31 9.48
N LEU A 156 -12.49 2.78 8.25
CA LEU A 156 -12.62 4.21 7.95
C LEU A 156 -14.07 4.49 7.57
N ALA A 157 -14.82 5.16 8.45
CA ALA A 157 -16.16 5.63 8.12
C ALA A 157 -16.07 7.10 7.71
N VAL A 158 -16.46 7.42 6.48
CA VAL A 158 -16.20 8.74 5.90
C VAL A 158 -17.36 9.23 5.07
N SER A 159 -17.71 10.51 5.21
CA SER A 159 -18.76 11.09 4.38
C SER A 159 -18.36 11.12 2.92
N PRO A 160 -19.26 10.71 1.99
CA PRO A 160 -19.09 10.99 0.57
C PRO A 160 -18.87 12.48 0.31
N LEU A 161 -18.12 12.76 -0.76
CA LEU A 161 -17.82 14.12 -1.20
C LEU A 161 -18.61 14.46 -2.44
N LYS A 162 -18.94 15.75 -2.57
CA LYS A 162 -19.55 16.28 -3.80
C LYS A 162 -18.66 16.10 -5.01
N ASN A 163 -17.35 16.22 -4.83
CA ASN A 163 -16.38 15.91 -5.86
C ASN A 163 -15.98 14.43 -5.76
N ALA A 164 -16.56 13.61 -6.66
CA ALA A 164 -16.30 12.18 -6.72
C ALA A 164 -14.81 11.86 -6.92
N ASP A 165 -14.08 12.63 -7.73
CA ASP A 165 -12.65 12.36 -8.01
C ASP A 165 -11.79 12.46 -6.74
N ARG A 166 -12.15 13.35 -5.80
CA ARG A 166 -11.46 13.48 -4.51
C ARG A 166 -11.74 12.29 -3.59
N PHE A 167 -12.99 11.81 -3.59
CA PHE A 167 -13.36 10.63 -2.84
C PHE A 167 -12.66 9.39 -3.41
N GLU A 168 -12.66 9.23 -4.73
CA GLU A 168 -11.96 8.17 -5.45
C GLU A 168 -10.45 8.17 -5.16
N TRP A 169 -9.82 9.35 -5.16
CA TRP A 169 -8.41 9.50 -4.76
C TRP A 169 -8.17 9.07 -3.31
N MET A 170 -9.04 9.46 -2.37
CA MET A 170 -8.94 9.02 -0.99
C MET A 170 -9.07 7.50 -0.86
N LEU A 171 -10.03 6.88 -1.57
CA LEU A 171 -10.21 5.42 -1.58
C LEU A 171 -8.93 4.72 -2.02
N GLU A 172 -8.30 5.19 -3.10
CA GLU A 172 -7.02 4.68 -3.60
C GLU A 172 -5.94 4.74 -2.51
N LYS A 173 -5.73 5.92 -1.90
CA LYS A 173 -4.66 6.11 -0.89
C LYS A 173 -4.93 5.41 0.43
N CYS A 174 -6.18 5.36 0.89
CA CYS A 174 -6.55 4.58 2.07
C CYS A 174 -6.35 3.07 1.84
N THR A 175 -6.61 2.59 0.62
CA THR A 175 -6.32 1.21 0.25
C THR A 175 -4.83 0.93 0.27
N GLU A 176 -4.01 1.79 -0.33
CA GLU A 176 -2.53 1.66 -0.29
C GLU A 176 -1.99 1.63 1.14
N LEU A 177 -2.61 2.37 2.07
CA LEU A 177 -2.28 2.39 3.49
C LEU A 177 -2.86 1.19 4.27
N GLY A 178 -3.55 0.28 3.59
CA GLY A 178 -4.07 -0.97 4.16
C GLY A 178 -5.22 -0.77 5.15
N VAL A 179 -6.10 0.20 4.88
CA VAL A 179 -7.43 0.24 5.49
C VAL A 179 -8.16 -1.07 5.18
N SER A 180 -8.83 -1.65 6.17
CA SER A 180 -9.49 -2.96 6.05
C SER A 180 -10.94 -2.85 5.59
N LYS A 181 -11.61 -1.78 5.98
CA LYS A 181 -13.01 -1.52 5.63
C LYS A 181 -13.27 -0.03 5.47
N ILE A 182 -14.02 0.34 4.44
CA ILE A 182 -14.45 1.71 4.19
C ILE A 182 -15.97 1.74 4.21
N ILE A 183 -16.53 2.61 5.05
CA ILE A 183 -17.97 2.78 5.23
C ILE A 183 -18.35 4.20 4.80
N PRO A 184 -19.06 4.37 3.68
CA PRO A 184 -19.61 5.67 3.33
C PRO A 184 -20.74 6.04 4.31
N ILE A 185 -20.54 7.08 5.12
CA ILE A 185 -21.53 7.52 6.11
C ILE A 185 -22.26 8.77 5.62
N ILE A 186 -23.59 8.74 5.61
CA ILE A 186 -24.40 9.89 5.24
C ILE A 186 -24.74 10.65 6.51
N CYS A 187 -24.15 11.84 6.64
CA CYS A 187 -24.28 12.75 7.77
C CYS A 187 -25.31 13.84 7.44
N GLU A 188 -25.73 14.62 8.43
CA GLU A 188 -26.69 15.71 8.26
C GLU A 188 -26.23 16.73 7.20
N ARG A 189 -24.92 17.03 7.17
CA ARG A 189 -24.31 18.00 6.26
C ARG A 189 -23.66 17.37 5.01
N THR A 190 -23.99 16.12 4.67
CA THR A 190 -23.49 15.49 3.44
C THR A 190 -24.14 16.12 2.20
N GLU A 191 -23.35 16.79 1.36
CA GLU A 191 -23.87 17.51 0.19
C GLU A 191 -24.30 16.59 -0.97
N SER A 192 -23.67 15.42 -1.12
CA SER A 192 -23.97 14.51 -2.24
C SER A 192 -23.86 13.05 -1.82
N PRO A 193 -24.91 12.23 -2.01
CA PRO A 193 -24.83 10.81 -1.74
C PRO A 193 -23.90 10.12 -2.74
N LEU A 194 -23.31 9.01 -2.30
CA LEU A 194 -22.38 8.22 -3.10
C LEU A 194 -23.07 7.63 -4.33
N ARG A 195 -22.37 7.61 -5.47
CA ARG A 195 -22.85 7.02 -6.73
C ARG A 195 -21.77 6.11 -7.32
N LYS A 196 -22.18 5.12 -8.12
CA LYS A 196 -21.29 4.23 -8.89
C LYS A 196 -20.35 3.37 -8.02
N MET A 197 -20.92 2.59 -7.10
CA MET A 197 -20.19 1.63 -6.26
C MET A 197 -19.24 0.73 -7.06
N ASP A 198 -19.68 0.24 -8.22
CA ASP A 198 -18.85 -0.59 -9.12
C ASP A 198 -17.56 0.10 -9.59
N ARG A 199 -17.56 1.43 -9.72
CA ARG A 199 -16.36 2.19 -10.06
C ARG A 199 -15.39 2.24 -8.89
N MET A 200 -15.91 2.42 -7.68
CA MET A 200 -15.12 2.47 -6.45
C MET A 200 -14.50 1.12 -6.13
N GLN A 201 -15.26 0.03 -6.26
CA GLN A 201 -14.71 -1.33 -6.13
C GLN A 201 -13.53 -1.59 -7.09
N ARG A 202 -13.62 -1.10 -8.33
CA ARG A 202 -12.51 -1.19 -9.30
C ARG A 202 -11.28 -0.39 -8.90
N ILE A 203 -11.48 0.77 -8.26
CA ILE A 203 -10.38 1.59 -7.72
C ILE A 203 -9.69 0.86 -6.56
N LEU A 204 -10.47 0.33 -5.60
CA LEU A 204 -9.94 -0.44 -4.48
C LEU A 204 -9.15 -1.66 -4.96
N ARG A 205 -9.69 -2.40 -5.95
CA ARG A 205 -8.99 -3.51 -6.59
C ARG A 205 -7.68 -3.08 -7.22
N SER A 206 -7.70 -2.03 -8.04
CA SER A 206 -6.49 -1.53 -8.71
C SER A 206 -5.42 -1.10 -7.70
N ALA A 207 -5.83 -0.37 -6.65
CA ALA A 207 -4.93 0.09 -5.59
C ALA A 207 -4.35 -1.08 -4.79
N THR A 208 -5.15 -2.10 -4.48
CA THR A 208 -4.72 -3.31 -3.76
C THR A 208 -3.66 -4.07 -4.57
N MET A 209 -3.89 -4.26 -5.88
CA MET A 209 -2.93 -4.93 -6.75
C MET A 209 -1.63 -4.13 -6.90
N GLN A 210 -1.74 -2.81 -7.08
CA GLN A 210 -0.59 -1.93 -7.25
C GLN A 210 0.29 -1.86 -5.98
N SER A 211 -0.34 -1.89 -4.81
CA SER A 211 0.33 -1.90 -3.51
C SER A 211 0.75 -3.30 -3.03
N LEU A 212 0.59 -4.32 -3.87
CA LEU A 212 0.98 -5.72 -3.60
C LEU A 212 0.33 -6.31 -2.34
N GLN A 213 -0.93 -5.94 -2.10
CA GLN A 213 -1.73 -6.46 -0.99
C GLN A 213 -2.61 -7.63 -1.45
N TYR A 214 -2.81 -8.61 -0.57
CA TYR A 214 -3.58 -9.83 -0.86
C TYR A 214 -5.03 -9.80 -0.34
N HIS A 215 -5.38 -8.76 0.40
CA HIS A 215 -6.73 -8.54 0.93
C HIS A 215 -7.28 -7.23 0.36
N LEU A 216 -8.47 -7.30 -0.24
CA LEU A 216 -9.20 -6.11 -0.65
C LEU A 216 -9.86 -5.47 0.58
N PRO A 217 -9.87 -4.13 0.69
CA PRO A 217 -10.74 -3.48 1.65
C PRO A 217 -12.20 -3.77 1.33
N GLU A 218 -12.99 -4.06 2.35
CA GLU A 218 -14.45 -4.12 2.21
C GLU A 218 -14.98 -2.69 1.99
N LEU A 219 -15.72 -2.47 0.90
CA LEU A 219 -16.50 -1.25 0.70
C LEU A 219 -17.95 -1.52 1.05
N ALA A 220 -18.40 -1.02 2.20
CA ALA A 220 -19.78 -1.18 2.64
C ALA A 220 -20.74 -0.32 1.80
N GLU A 221 -22.01 -0.73 1.76
CA GLU A 221 -23.08 0.13 1.25
C GLU A 221 -23.19 1.41 2.09
N PRO A 222 -23.58 2.55 1.48
CA PRO A 222 -23.77 3.79 2.23
C PRO A 222 -24.79 3.60 3.36
N MET A 223 -24.44 4.06 4.56
CA MET A 223 -25.31 3.97 5.74
C MET A 223 -25.57 5.34 6.34
N GLN A 224 -26.71 5.51 7.01
CA GLN A 224 -26.99 6.78 7.71
C GLN A 224 -26.12 6.87 8.98
N PHE A 225 -25.64 8.07 9.32
CA PHE A 225 -24.84 8.29 10.53
C PHE A 225 -25.53 7.77 11.80
N SER A 226 -26.85 7.93 11.89
CA SER A 226 -27.67 7.41 13.01
C SER A 226 -27.56 5.89 13.22
N GLU A 227 -27.10 5.15 12.22
CA GLU A 227 -26.97 3.69 12.25
C GLU A 227 -25.61 3.21 12.73
N ILE A 228 -24.66 4.10 13.05
CA ILE A 228 -23.32 3.72 13.56
C ILE A 228 -23.42 2.83 14.79
N SER A 229 -24.42 3.05 15.66
CA SER A 229 -24.69 2.23 16.84
C SER A 229 -25.02 0.76 16.54
N LYS A 230 -25.37 0.42 15.29
CA LYS A 230 -25.68 -0.94 14.85
C LYS A 230 -24.45 -1.71 14.37
N LEU A 231 -23.31 -1.04 14.20
CA LEU A 231 -22.07 -1.68 13.78
C LEU A 231 -21.47 -2.50 14.94
N ASP A 232 -20.76 -3.57 14.58
CA ASP A 232 -19.83 -4.20 15.51
C ASP A 232 -18.59 -3.30 15.62
N LEU A 233 -18.51 -2.53 16.70
CA LEU A 233 -17.50 -1.48 16.87
C LEU A 233 -16.24 -2.06 17.54
N PRO A 234 -15.04 -1.75 17.03
CA PRO A 234 -13.79 -2.17 17.66
C PRO A 234 -13.54 -1.40 18.98
N ASP A 235 -12.50 -1.82 19.70
CA ASP A 235 -12.10 -1.20 20.98
C ASP A 235 -11.82 0.31 20.84
N GLN A 236 -11.14 0.70 19.77
CA GLN A 236 -10.76 2.09 19.54
C GLN A 236 -11.77 2.77 18.63
N LYS A 237 -12.49 3.75 19.17
CA LYS A 237 -13.55 4.47 18.48
C LYS A 237 -13.20 5.95 18.46
N LEU A 238 -12.90 6.50 17.29
CA LEU A 238 -12.41 7.87 17.15
C LEU A 238 -13.30 8.67 16.19
N ILE A 239 -13.54 9.94 16.51
CA ILE A 239 -14.27 10.87 15.64
C ILE A 239 -13.43 12.14 15.45
N ALA A 240 -13.09 12.45 14.19
CA ALA A 240 -12.41 13.69 13.87
C ALA A 240 -13.41 14.84 13.83
N TRP A 241 -13.18 15.87 14.66
CA TRP A 241 -14.10 17.00 14.80
C TRP A 241 -13.34 18.33 14.87
N CYS A 242 -13.80 19.37 14.17
CA CYS A 242 -13.09 20.64 14.05
C CYS A 242 -13.44 21.68 15.14
N GLU A 243 -14.58 21.56 15.83
CA GLU A 243 -15.15 22.65 16.63
C GLU A 243 -15.07 22.47 18.17
N GLY A 244 -14.45 21.39 18.68
CA GLY A 244 -14.37 21.10 20.12
C GLY A 244 -13.12 21.60 20.86
N ASP A 245 -13.28 22.00 22.13
CA ASP A 245 -12.16 22.48 22.98
C ASP A 245 -11.34 21.34 23.63
N ASN A 246 -11.85 20.11 23.67
CA ASN A 246 -11.19 18.95 24.28
C ASN A 246 -10.84 17.88 23.24
N ARG A 247 -9.88 18.18 22.36
CA ARG A 247 -9.40 17.23 21.36
C ARG A 247 -7.95 16.88 21.61
N THR A 248 -7.69 15.58 21.62
CA THR A 248 -6.34 15.03 21.67
C THR A 248 -5.91 14.70 20.24
N GLU A 249 -4.63 14.90 19.92
CA GLU A 249 -4.12 14.56 18.60
C GLU A 249 -4.14 13.04 18.39
N ILE A 250 -4.49 12.61 17.16
CA ILE A 250 -4.64 11.20 16.82
C ILE A 250 -3.44 10.30 17.23
N PRO A 251 -2.15 10.71 17.14
CA PRO A 251 -1.05 9.81 17.48
C PRO A 251 -0.96 9.48 18.98
N GLU A 252 -1.46 10.37 19.83
CA GLU A 252 -1.48 10.23 21.28
C GLU A 252 -2.63 9.30 21.73
N VAL A 253 -3.75 9.34 21.02
CA VAL A 253 -4.93 8.53 21.34
C VAL A 253 -4.82 7.11 20.78
N LEU A 254 -4.30 6.95 19.57
CA LEU A 254 -4.17 5.65 18.94
C LEU A 254 -3.25 4.73 19.76
N GLN A 255 -3.75 3.54 20.05
CA GLN A 255 -3.06 2.44 20.69
C GLN A 255 -2.61 1.43 19.63
N SER A 256 -1.37 0.97 19.72
CA SER A 256 -0.83 -0.05 18.83
C SER A 256 -1.52 -1.40 19.07
N LYS A 257 -1.59 -2.24 18.03
CA LYS A 257 -2.10 -3.63 18.08
C LYS A 257 -3.58 -3.77 18.46
N LYS A 258 -4.36 -2.70 18.29
CA LYS A 258 -5.81 -2.72 18.52
C LYS A 258 -6.55 -2.24 17.29
N ASP A 259 -7.62 -2.96 16.95
CA ASP A 259 -8.51 -2.59 15.86
C ASP A 259 -9.14 -1.21 16.15
N ALA A 260 -9.42 -0.44 15.11
CA ALA A 260 -9.93 0.91 15.25
C ALA A 260 -11.00 1.26 14.21
N ILE A 261 -11.94 2.11 14.60
CA ILE A 261 -12.84 2.83 13.71
C ILE A 261 -12.58 4.33 13.84
N ILE A 262 -12.46 5.01 12.70
CA ILE A 262 -12.27 6.46 12.65
C ILE A 262 -13.36 7.06 11.78
N LEU A 263 -14.13 8.00 12.34
CA LEU A 263 -15.17 8.76 11.65
C LEU A 263 -14.59 10.08 11.11
N ILE A 264 -14.79 10.33 9.83
CA ILE A 264 -14.41 11.57 9.15
C ILE A 264 -15.65 12.21 8.52
N GLY A 265 -15.93 13.45 8.92
CA GLY A 265 -17.15 14.17 8.54
C GLY A 265 -17.14 14.75 7.11
N PRO A 266 -18.29 15.29 6.67
CA PRO A 266 -18.43 16.01 5.39
C PRO A 266 -17.65 17.33 5.40
N GLU A 267 -17.67 18.06 4.28
CA GLU A 267 -17.05 19.38 4.16
C GLU A 267 -17.61 20.41 5.18
N GLY A 268 -18.88 20.23 5.56
CA GLY A 268 -19.57 21.00 6.60
C GLY A 268 -19.32 20.53 8.03
N ASP A 269 -18.46 19.52 8.23
CA ASP A 269 -18.19 18.81 9.48
C ASP A 269 -19.45 18.13 10.09
N PHE A 270 -19.25 17.35 11.15
CA PHE A 270 -20.33 16.81 11.96
C PHE A 270 -21.08 17.90 12.72
N THR A 271 -22.37 17.71 12.96
CA THR A 271 -23.12 18.57 13.89
C THR A 271 -22.77 18.24 15.34
N ALA A 272 -23.04 19.19 16.26
CA ALA A 272 -22.83 18.94 17.68
C ALA A 272 -23.66 17.73 18.18
N ASP A 273 -24.88 17.57 17.68
CA ASP A 273 -25.75 16.43 18.02
C ASP A 273 -25.17 15.09 17.52
N GLU A 274 -24.59 15.07 16.32
CA GLU A 274 -23.89 13.89 15.76
C GLU A 274 -22.68 13.52 16.64
N VAL A 275 -21.86 14.50 17.01
CA VAL A 275 -20.71 14.29 17.90
C VAL A 275 -21.18 13.80 19.27
N ASP A 276 -22.12 14.48 19.91
CA ASP A 276 -22.64 14.10 21.22
C ASP A 276 -23.24 12.68 21.23
N SER A 277 -23.93 12.29 20.15
CA SER A 277 -24.48 10.95 20.01
C SER A 277 -23.39 9.88 19.92
N THR A 278 -22.28 10.14 19.23
CA THR A 278 -21.16 9.19 19.11
C THR A 278 -20.30 9.14 20.36
N LEU A 279 -20.10 10.27 21.05
CA LEU A 279 -19.43 10.27 22.35
C LEU A 279 -20.17 9.37 23.37
N LYS A 280 -21.51 9.35 23.34
CA LYS A 280 -22.31 8.42 24.16
C LYS A 280 -22.12 6.95 23.80
N LEU A 281 -21.67 6.63 22.58
CA LEU A 281 -21.26 5.28 22.14
C LEU A 281 -19.80 4.95 22.53
N GLY A 282 -19.14 5.83 23.28
CA GLY A 282 -17.75 5.67 23.70
C GLY A 282 -16.75 6.00 22.60
N PHE A 283 -17.11 6.83 21.62
CA PHE A 283 -16.13 7.46 20.74
C PHE A 283 -15.36 8.52 21.51
N GLN A 284 -14.10 8.71 21.13
CA GLN A 284 -13.27 9.82 21.59
C GLN A 284 -13.09 10.83 20.46
N ALA A 285 -13.37 12.10 20.73
CA ALA A 285 -13.11 13.19 19.79
C ALA A 285 -11.60 13.42 19.65
N ILE A 286 -11.14 13.53 18.40
CA ILE A 286 -9.73 13.73 18.06
C ILE A 286 -9.52 14.94 17.17
N SER A 287 -8.30 15.49 17.23
CA SER A 287 -7.79 16.45 16.27
C SER A 287 -6.83 15.77 15.29
N LEU A 288 -6.81 16.24 14.04
CA LEU A 288 -5.87 15.81 13.00
C LEU A 288 -4.73 16.82 12.81
N GLY A 289 -4.52 17.68 13.81
CA GLY A 289 -3.49 18.72 13.84
C GLY A 289 -4.06 20.13 13.78
N ALA A 290 -3.16 21.12 13.68
CA ALA A 290 -3.53 22.55 13.74
C ALA A 290 -4.22 23.08 12.47
N ASN A 291 -4.05 22.39 11.33
CA ASN A 291 -4.58 22.85 10.05
C ASN A 291 -5.95 22.25 9.77
N ARG A 292 -6.83 23.04 9.16
CA ARG A 292 -8.10 22.53 8.62
C ARG A 292 -7.82 21.68 7.38
N LEU A 293 -7.96 20.37 7.52
CA LEU A 293 -7.86 19.42 6.41
C LEU A 293 -9.19 19.32 5.66
N ARG A 294 -9.11 19.04 4.36
CA ARG A 294 -10.30 18.60 3.61
C ARG A 294 -10.62 17.15 3.96
N THR A 295 -11.86 16.71 3.81
CA THR A 295 -12.31 15.36 4.15
C THR A 295 -11.45 14.26 3.50
N GLU A 296 -11.11 14.37 2.21
CA GLU A 296 -10.24 13.40 1.54
C GLU A 296 -8.84 13.33 2.17
N THR A 297 -8.31 14.48 2.58
CA THR A 297 -6.99 14.58 3.22
C THR A 297 -7.04 14.06 4.64
N ALA A 298 -8.12 14.35 5.36
CA ALA A 298 -8.37 13.86 6.72
C ALA A 298 -8.46 12.33 6.75
N GLY A 299 -9.17 11.71 5.79
CA GLY A 299 -9.24 10.26 5.66
C GLY A 299 -7.87 9.62 5.43
N VAL A 300 -7.08 10.16 4.50
CA VAL A 300 -5.71 9.67 4.23
C VAL A 300 -4.80 9.87 5.43
N TYR A 301 -4.88 11.02 6.10
CA TYR A 301 -4.07 11.30 7.28
C TYR A 301 -4.41 10.36 8.44
N ALA A 302 -5.70 10.07 8.68
CA ALA A 302 -6.13 9.12 9.69
C ALA A 302 -5.61 7.69 9.39
N ALA A 303 -5.72 7.25 8.12
CA ALA A 303 -5.17 5.98 7.67
C ALA A 303 -3.65 5.92 7.85
N ALA A 304 -2.94 7.00 7.51
CA ALA A 304 -1.48 7.07 7.66
C ALA A 304 -1.05 7.07 9.13
N ALA A 305 -1.76 7.77 10.01
CA ALA A 305 -1.49 7.78 11.44
C ALA A 305 -1.66 6.38 12.04
N PHE A 306 -2.75 5.68 11.68
CA PHE A 306 -2.96 4.29 12.08
C PHE A 306 -1.89 3.35 11.52
N TYR A 307 -1.54 3.51 10.24
CA TYR A 307 -0.48 2.73 9.60
C TYR A 307 0.84 2.88 10.36
N MET A 308 1.29 4.11 10.61
CA MET A 308 2.52 4.41 11.33
C MET A 308 2.52 3.88 12.77
N LYS A 309 1.38 3.88 13.46
CA LYS A 309 1.27 3.34 14.83
C LYS A 309 1.40 1.82 14.89
N ASN A 310 1.11 1.13 13.78
CA ASN A 310 1.00 -0.33 13.69
C ASN A 310 1.95 -0.97 12.67
N SER A 311 2.92 -0.21 12.16
CA SER A 311 3.97 -0.71 11.27
C SER A 311 5.24 -1.10 12.02
#